data_AF-A0A920NM47-F1
#
_entry.id   AF-A0A920NM47-F1
#
_cell.length_a   1.000
_cell.length_b   1.000
_cell.length_c   1.000
_cell.angle_alpha   90.00
_cell.angle_beta   90.00
_cell.angle_gamma   90.00
#
_symmetry.space_group_name_H-M   'P 1'
#
loop_
_entity.id
_entity.type
_entity.pdbx_description
1 polymer ?
#
loop_
_entity_poly.entity_id
_entity_poly.type
_entity_poly.pdbx_seq_one_letter_code
_entity_poly.pdbx_strand_id
1 'polypeptide(L)'
;MLNCNAYVFLGLIFIILGESIRFWSVSYAGGITRTTTVGATTLCTAGPFAHTRNPLYIGNMLMYNGIVLIAGASNIFALLMLTGFFYYPIFPDHKLEEQTLPEFSAPNI
;
A
#
# COMPACT_ATOMS: atom_id res chain seq x y z
N MET A 1 33.34 6.14 0.94
CA MET A 1 32.48 6.79 1.95
C MET A 1 31.36 7.65 1.36
N LEU A 2 31.48 8.21 0.14
CA LEU A 2 30.43 9.05 -0.49
C LEU A 2 29.09 8.33 -0.75
N ASN A 3 29.12 7.04 -1.12
CA ASN A 3 27.91 6.31 -1.54
C ASN A 3 26.94 5.99 -0.39
N CYS A 4 27.45 5.85 0.83
CA CYS A 4 26.61 5.53 2.00
C CYS A 4 25.62 6.66 2.29
N ASN A 5 26.07 7.91 2.20
CA ASN A 5 25.23 9.07 2.49
C ASN A 5 24.14 9.28 1.43
N ALA A 6 24.45 8.98 0.15
CA ALA A 6 23.48 9.04 -0.93
C ALA A 6 22.35 8.01 -0.77
N TYR A 7 22.66 6.78 -0.37
CA TYR A 7 21.64 5.75 -0.12
C TYR A 7 20.76 6.08 1.07
N VAL A 8 21.32 6.66 2.14
CA VAL A 8 20.53 7.12 3.29
C VAL A 8 19.56 8.23 2.87
N PHE A 9 20.02 9.22 2.10
CA PHE A 9 19.16 10.30 1.61
C PHE A 9 18.04 9.78 0.70
N LEU A 10 18.38 8.91 -0.27
CA LEU A 10 17.38 8.28 -1.13
C LEU A 10 16.39 7.42 -0.33
N GLY A 11 16.86 6.64 0.64
CA GLY A 11 16.00 5.81 1.45
C GLY A 11 15.03 6.63 2.32
N LEU A 12 15.47 7.77 2.86
CA LEU A 12 14.60 8.70 3.59
C LEU A 12 13.50 9.27 2.68
N ILE A 13 13.83 9.64 1.44
CA ILE A 13 12.82 10.10 0.47
C ILE A 13 11.77 9.02 0.25
N PHE A 14 12.19 7.77 0.04
CA PHE A 14 11.28 6.64 -0.16
C PHE A 14 10.36 6.40 1.05
N ILE A 15 10.90 6.49 2.27
CA ILE A 15 10.11 6.35 3.50
C ILE A 15 9.08 7.48 3.63
N ILE A 16 9.49 8.73 3.41
CA ILE A 16 8.58 9.89 3.51
C ILE A 16 7.46 9.80 2.48
N LEU A 17 7.77 9.43 1.24
CA LEU A 17 6.78 9.22 0.19
C LEU A 17 5.82 8.08 0.54
N GLY A 18 6.35 6.95 1.02
CA GLY A 18 5.54 5.81 1.45
C GLY A 18 4.56 6.15 2.57
N GLU A 19 5.05 6.82 3.62
CA GLU A 19 4.21 7.29 4.72
C GLU A 19 3.16 8.31 4.27
N SER A 20 3.51 9.22 3.36
CA SER A 20 2.56 10.21 2.81
C SER A 20 1.40 9.52 2.08
N ILE A 21 1.67 8.46 1.30
CA ILE A 21 0.62 7.66 0.64
C ILE A 21 -0.26 6.96 1.69
N ARG A 22 0.31 6.45 2.78
CA ARG A 22 -0.46 5.84 3.86
C ARG A 22 -1.37 6.84 4.56
N PHE A 23 -0.86 8.03 4.90
CA PHE A 23 -1.68 9.10 5.47
C PHE A 23 -2.81 9.53 4.54
N TRP A 24 -2.52 9.68 3.24
CA TRP A 24 -3.53 10.00 2.23
C TRP A 24 -4.59 8.91 2.15
N SER A 25 -4.18 7.64 2.16
CA SER A 25 -5.08 6.49 2.14
C SER A 25 -5.96 6.44 3.38
N VAL A 26 -5.39 6.54 4.58
CA VAL A 26 -6.15 6.50 5.83
C VAL A 26 -7.11 7.69 5.94
N SER A 27 -6.74 8.86 5.43
CA SER A 27 -7.65 10.02 5.39
C SER A 27 -8.90 9.77 4.54
N TYR A 28 -8.78 9.01 3.45
CA TYR A 28 -9.92 8.67 2.57
C TYR A 28 -10.70 7.44 3.07
N ALA A 29 -10.03 6.47 3.68
CA ALA A 29 -10.70 5.32 4.31
C ALA A 29 -11.45 5.74 5.59
N GLY A 30 -10.79 6.50 6.47
CA GLY A 30 -11.28 6.94 7.77
C GLY A 30 -12.41 7.97 7.73
N GLY A 31 -12.66 8.59 6.56
CA GLY A 31 -13.84 9.43 6.34
C GLY A 31 -15.14 8.63 6.20
N ILE A 32 -15.07 7.37 5.74
CA ILE A 32 -16.22 6.51 5.42
C ILE A 32 -16.46 5.44 6.50
N THR A 33 -15.46 5.06 7.29
CA THR A 33 -15.51 3.94 8.25
C THR A 33 -15.98 4.31 9.67
N ARG A 34 -16.80 5.35 9.86
CA ARG A 34 -17.35 5.71 11.19
C ARG A 34 -18.53 4.81 11.64
N THR A 35 -18.84 3.75 10.91
CA THR A 35 -19.83 2.74 11.33
C THR A 35 -19.13 1.41 11.63
N THR A 36 -19.24 0.96 12.88
CA THR A 36 -18.74 -0.31 13.43
C THR A 36 -19.57 -1.51 12.96
N THR A 37 -20.04 -1.49 11.71
CA THR A 37 -20.80 -2.59 11.11
C THR A 37 -19.88 -3.27 10.11
N VAL A 38 -19.44 -4.48 10.47
CA VAL A 38 -18.67 -5.37 9.59
C VAL A 38 -19.58 -5.82 8.45
N GLY A 39 -19.48 -5.09 7.35
CA GLY A 39 -20.34 -5.21 6.17
C GLY A 39 -20.25 -3.90 5.39
N ALA A 40 -19.12 -3.67 4.72
CA ALA A 40 -18.92 -2.47 3.92
C ALA A 40 -19.92 -2.48 2.75
N THR A 41 -21.02 -1.75 2.88
CA THR A 41 -22.04 -1.61 1.84
C THR A 41 -21.52 -0.87 0.60
N THR A 42 -20.34 -0.24 0.68
CA THR A 42 -19.74 0.51 -0.43
C THR A 42 -18.22 0.59 -0.28
N LEU A 43 -17.49 0.35 -1.38
CA LEU A 43 -16.05 0.62 -1.44
C LEU A 43 -15.76 2.11 -1.47
N CYS A 44 -14.68 2.51 -0.78
CA CYS A 44 -14.07 3.81 -1.02
C CYS A 44 -13.38 3.78 -2.37
N THR A 45 -13.90 4.53 -3.35
CA THR A 45 -13.32 4.69 -4.69
C THR A 45 -12.67 6.07 -4.88
N ALA A 46 -12.59 6.87 -3.80
CA ALA A 46 -12.07 8.23 -3.84
C ALA A 46 -10.59 8.31 -3.44
N GLY A 47 -9.87 9.26 -4.03
CA GLY A 47 -8.47 9.54 -3.70
C GLY A 47 -7.52 8.40 -4.12
N PRO A 48 -6.62 7.94 -3.25
CA PRO A 48 -5.64 6.90 -3.62
C PRO A 48 -6.31 5.55 -3.91
N PHE A 49 -7.52 5.32 -3.36
CA PHE A 49 -8.30 4.12 -3.66
C PHE A 49 -8.88 4.08 -5.09
N ALA A 50 -8.87 5.22 -5.81
CA ALA A 50 -9.25 5.27 -7.22
C ALA A 50 -8.21 4.60 -8.14
N HIS A 51 -6.96 4.48 -7.68
CA HIS A 51 -5.83 3.98 -8.47
C HIS A 51 -5.48 2.53 -8.11
N THR A 52 -5.75 2.12 -6.88
CA THR A 52 -5.56 0.75 -6.39
C THR A 52 -6.47 0.50 -5.20
N ARG A 53 -6.86 -0.75 -4.95
CA ARG A 53 -7.64 -1.13 -3.76
C ARG A 53 -6.81 -1.12 -2.49
N ASN A 54 -5.51 -1.27 -2.65
CA ASN A 54 -4.56 -1.48 -1.56
C ASN A 54 -3.47 -0.39 -1.56
N PRO A 55 -3.82 0.92 -1.55
CA PRO A 55 -2.83 2.00 -1.62
C PRO A 55 -1.90 2.03 -0.40
N LEU A 56 -2.34 1.50 0.74
CA LEU A 56 -1.46 1.29 1.91
C LEU A 56 -0.31 0.32 1.62
N TYR A 57 -0.53 -0.70 0.79
CA TYR A 57 0.52 -1.66 0.42
C TYR A 57 1.56 -1.01 -0.50
N ILE A 58 1.14 -0.10 -1.38
CA ILE A 58 2.07 0.73 -2.17
C ILE A 58 2.95 1.57 -1.23
N GLY A 59 2.34 2.20 -0.21
CA GLY A 59 3.08 2.93 0.81
C GLY A 59 4.10 2.07 1.55
N ASN A 60 3.69 0.88 2.01
CA ASN A 60 4.58 -0.07 2.68
C ASN A 60 5.72 -0.54 1.76
N MET A 61 5.44 -0.78 0.47
CA MET A 61 6.46 -1.16 -0.50
C MET A 61 7.54 -0.07 -0.63
N LEU A 62 7.14 1.19 -0.75
CA LEU A 62 8.07 2.33 -0.80
C LEU A 62 8.92 2.39 0.48
N MET A 63 8.33 2.23 1.65
CA MET A 63 9.06 2.24 2.92
C MET A 63 10.07 1.09 3.02
N TYR A 64 9.71 -0.14 2.64
CA TYR A 64 10.64 -1.26 2.69
C TYR A 64 11.82 -1.07 1.76
N ASN A 65 11.58 -0.55 0.54
CA ASN A 65 12.67 -0.18 -0.36
C ASN A 65 13.57 0.91 0.25
N GLY A 66 12.99 1.90 0.95
CA GLY A 66 13.76 2.92 1.65
C GLY A 66 14.62 2.38 2.79
N ILE A 67 14.09 1.43 3.58
CA ILE A 67 14.83 0.75 4.66
C ILE A 67 15.98 -0.08 4.07
N VAL A 68 15.75 -0.81 2.97
CA VAL A 68 16.79 -1.57 2.27
C VAL A 68 17.94 -0.67 1.80
N LEU A 69 17.61 0.51 1.27
CA LEU A 69 18.61 1.49 0.84
C LEU A 69 19.43 2.01 2.03
N ILE A 70 18.78 2.37 3.14
CA ILE A 70 19.46 2.85 4.35
C ILE A 70 20.33 1.76 4.99
N ALA A 71 19.86 0.51 5.01
CA ALA A 71 20.58 -0.62 5.58
C ALA A 71 21.88 -0.96 4.82
N GLY A 72 22.03 -0.47 3.59
CA GLY A 72 23.27 -0.60 2.82
C GLY A 72 23.63 -2.04 2.50
N ALA A 73 22.63 -2.87 2.18
CA ALA A 73 22.84 -4.27 1.85
C ALA A 73 23.85 -4.46 0.70
N SER A 74 24.63 -5.54 0.75
CA SER A 74 25.65 -5.85 -0.26
C SER A 74 25.08 -6.08 -1.67
N ASN A 75 23.79 -6.44 -1.79
CA ASN A 75 23.10 -6.58 -3.06
C ASN A 75 21.72 -5.90 -3.03
N ILE A 76 21.73 -4.56 -3.16
CA ILE A 76 20.51 -3.73 -3.16
C ILE A 76 19.53 -4.17 -4.26
N PHE A 77 20.00 -4.48 -5.46
CA PHE A 77 19.14 -4.87 -6.58
C PHE A 77 18.34 -6.15 -6.29
N ALA A 78 18.95 -7.15 -5.67
CA ALA A 78 18.25 -8.38 -5.30
C ALA A 78 17.14 -8.13 -4.27
N LEU A 79 17.37 -7.25 -3.29
CA LEU A 79 16.37 -6.89 -2.29
C LEU A 79 15.22 -6.04 -2.86
N LEU A 80 15.50 -5.12 -3.79
CA LEU A 80 14.47 -4.36 -4.51
C LEU A 80 13.58 -5.27 -5.39
N MET A 81 14.18 -6.27 -6.03
CA MET A 81 13.42 -7.28 -6.79
C MET A 81 12.56 -8.15 -5.88
N LEU A 82 13.10 -8.54 -4.72
CA LEU A 82 12.38 -9.34 -3.73
C LEU A 82 11.16 -8.60 -3.18
N THR A 83 11.32 -7.33 -2.79
CA THR A 83 10.17 -6.51 -2.37
C THR A 83 9.14 -6.44 -3.48
N GLY A 84 9.53 -6.11 -4.72
CA GLY A 84 8.63 -6.09 -5.88
C GLY A 84 7.85 -7.40 -6.10
N PHE A 85 8.51 -8.55 -5.95
CA PHE A 85 7.88 -9.87 -6.07
C PHE A 85 6.79 -10.11 -5.02
N PHE A 86 6.98 -9.70 -3.77
CA PHE A 86 5.97 -9.85 -2.72
C PHE A 86 4.73 -8.97 -2.93
N TYR A 87 4.86 -7.85 -3.65
CA TYR A 87 3.75 -6.94 -3.91
C TYR A 87 3.00 -7.21 -5.22
N TYR A 88 3.62 -7.91 -6.18
CA TYR A 88 2.98 -8.30 -7.45
C TYR A 88 1.62 -9.02 -7.28
N PRO A 89 1.45 -9.98 -6.34
CA PRO A 89 0.18 -10.69 -6.15
C PRO A 89 -0.95 -9.83 -5.58
N ILE A 90 -0.68 -8.60 -5.13
CA ILE A 90 -1.67 -7.73 -4.47
C ILE A 90 -2.43 -6.85 -5.48
N PHE A 91 -1.92 -6.73 -6.70
CA PHE A 91 -2.54 -5.98 -7.80
C PHE A 91 -3.76 -6.66 -8.47
N PRO A 92 -3.88 -8.00 -8.57
CA PRO A 92 -4.94 -8.63 -9.38
C PRO A 92 -6.36 -8.71 -8.78
N ASP A 93 -6.62 -8.45 -7.50
CA ASP A 93 -7.91 -8.86 -6.87
C ASP A 93 -9.11 -7.91 -7.07
N HIS A 94 -9.00 -6.94 -7.98
CA HIS A 94 -10.06 -5.97 -8.29
C HIS A 94 -11.44 -6.59 -8.61
N LYS A 95 -11.50 -7.73 -9.29
CA LYS A 95 -12.78 -8.31 -9.77
C LYS A 95 -13.46 -9.24 -8.77
N LEU A 96 -12.70 -9.93 -7.93
CA LEU A 96 -13.25 -10.88 -6.95
C LEU A 96 -13.89 -10.16 -5.76
N GLU A 97 -13.30 -9.05 -5.34
CA GLU A 97 -13.81 -8.26 -4.22
C GLU A 97 -15.10 -7.50 -4.59
N GLU A 98 -15.20 -6.96 -5.82
CA GLU A 98 -16.45 -6.35 -6.31
C GLU A 98 -17.60 -7.34 -6.48
N GLN A 99 -17.30 -8.61 -6.77
CA GLN A 99 -18.31 -9.66 -6.94
C GLN A 99 -18.81 -10.24 -5.60
N THR A 100 -17.98 -10.22 -4.54
CA THR A 100 -18.34 -10.75 -3.22
C THR A 100 -19.08 -9.76 -2.33
N LEU A 101 -18.89 -8.46 -2.51
CA LEU A 101 -19.61 -7.42 -1.77
C LEU A 101 -21.14 -7.42 -1.95
N PRO A 102 -21.71 -7.59 -3.16
CA PRO A 102 -23.16 -7.70 -3.30
C PRO A 102 -23.72 -8.98 -2.67
N GLU A 103 -22.93 -10.06 -2.61
CA GLU A 103 -23.31 -11.30 -1.92
C GLU A 103 -23.34 -11.13 -0.39
N PHE A 104 -22.35 -10.45 0.20
CA PHE A 104 -22.33 -10.17 1.64
C PHE A 104 -23.35 -9.09 2.08
N SER A 105 -23.75 -8.21 1.16
CA SER A 105 -24.77 -7.18 1.41
C SER A 105 -26.21 -7.65 1.13
N ALA A 106 -26.39 -8.84 0.54
CA ALA A 106 -27.71 -9.42 0.35
C ALA A 106 -28.28 -9.85 1.72
N PRO A 107 -29.50 -9.42 2.11
CA PRO A 107 -30.14 -9.96 3.30
C PRO A 107 -30.32 -11.46 3.10
N ASN A 108 -29.75 -12.26 4.01
CA ASN A 108 -30.01 -13.70 4.09
C ASN A 108 -31.53 -13.89 4.15
N ILE A 109 -32.12 -14.41 3.06
CA ILE A 109 -33.53 -14.81 3.00
C ILE A 109 -33.71 -16.08 3.83
#